data_AF-A0A830CDN5-F1
#
_entry.id   AF-A0A830CDN5-F1
#
_cell.length_a   1.000
_cell.length_b   1.000
_cell.length_c   1.000
_cell.angle_alpha   90.00
_cell.angle_beta   90.00
_cell.angle_gamma   90.00
#
_symmetry.space_group_name_H-M   'P 1'
#
loop_
_entity.id
_entity.type
_entity.pdbx_description
1 polymer ?
#
loop_
_entity_poly.entity_id
_entity_poly.type
_entity_poly.pdbx_seq_one_letter_code
_entity_poly.pdbx_strand_id
1 'polypeptide(L)'
;MPRSRINGNFIDKTFSIVANILLQIIPTTSGEKEAFTYYRDGYILYNIGLIHTSNGEHTKALEYYFRALERNPFLPQAFNNMAVICHYVRLSSL
;
A
#
# COMPACT_ATOMS: atom_id res chain seq x y z
N MET A 1 -3.98 3.19 -23.93
CA MET A 1 -4.18 1.73 -23.74
C MET A 1 -4.34 1.45 -22.25
N PRO A 2 -5.51 0.99 -21.77
CA PRO A 2 -5.71 0.80 -20.33
C PRO A 2 -5.11 -0.55 -19.93
N ARG A 3 -3.95 -0.54 -19.27
CA ARG A 3 -3.45 -1.73 -18.58
C ARG A 3 -4.12 -1.81 -17.22
N SER A 4 -5.41 -2.12 -17.22
CA SER A 4 -6.10 -2.69 -16.06
C SER A 4 -5.59 -4.12 -15.88
N ARG A 5 -4.37 -4.25 -15.32
CA ARG A 5 -3.95 -5.50 -14.69
C ARG A 5 -4.30 -5.35 -13.23
N ILE A 6 -5.50 -5.82 -12.91
CA ILE A 6 -5.98 -6.17 -11.57
C ILE A 6 -5.06 -7.28 -11.03
N ASN A 7 -3.82 -6.94 -10.74
CA ASN A 7 -2.93 -7.77 -9.96
C ASN A 7 -3.01 -7.22 -8.55
N GLY A 8 -4.03 -7.65 -7.80
CA GLY A 8 -3.79 -7.88 -6.37
C GLY A 8 -2.62 -8.84 -6.34
N ASN A 9 -1.41 -8.30 -6.13
CA ASN A 9 -0.15 -8.93 -6.51
C ASN A 9 -0.16 -10.34 -5.92
N PHE A 10 0.18 -11.37 -6.70
CA PHE A 10 0.24 -12.74 -6.19
C PHE A 10 1.05 -12.83 -4.89
N ILE A 11 2.09 -12.00 -4.79
CA ILE A 11 2.92 -11.79 -3.60
C ILE A 11 2.10 -11.26 -2.41
N ASP A 12 1.23 -10.27 -2.62
CA ASP A 12 0.45 -9.60 -1.57
C ASP A 12 -0.63 -10.51 -0.97
N LYS A 13 -1.30 -11.28 -1.85
CA LYS A 13 -2.27 -12.32 -1.44
C LYS A 13 -1.57 -13.45 -0.68
N THR A 14 -0.45 -13.93 -1.22
CA THR A 14 0.35 -14.99 -0.59
C THR A 14 0.87 -14.54 0.77
N PHE A 15 1.39 -13.31 0.88
CA PHE A 15 1.85 -12.73 2.13
C PHE A 15 0.72 -12.65 3.16
N SER A 16 -0.47 -12.20 2.76
CA SER A 16 -1.64 -12.11 3.65
C SER A 16 -2.05 -13.47 4.20
N ILE A 17 -2.08 -14.51 3.35
CA ILE A 17 -2.43 -15.88 3.75
C ILE A 17 -1.37 -16.48 4.68
N VAL A 18 -0.09 -16.41 4.28
CA VAL A 18 1.04 -16.93 5.06
C VAL A 18 1.10 -16.25 6.42
N ALA A 19 0.95 -14.93 6.47
CA ALA A 19 0.99 -14.20 7.73
C ALA A 19 -0.17 -14.54 8.66
N ASN A 20 -1.39 -14.75 8.13
CA ASN A 20 -2.52 -15.20 8.94
C ASN A 20 -2.29 -16.59 9.55
N ILE A 21 -1.69 -17.51 8.79
CA ILE A 21 -1.32 -18.85 9.29
C ILE A 21 -0.22 -18.74 10.35
N LEU A 22 0.81 -17.93 10.12
CA LEU A 22 1.91 -17.74 11.08
C LEU A 22 1.41 -17.21 12.43
N LEU A 23 0.47 -16.26 12.43
CA LEU A 23 -0.13 -15.72 13.66
C LEU A 23 -0.94 -16.76 14.46
N GLN A 24 -1.39 -17.85 13.83
CA GLN A 24 -2.11 -18.94 14.52
C GLN A 24 -1.15 -19.98 15.11
N ILE A 25 0.05 -20.14 14.54
CA ILE A 25 1.01 -21.19 14.91
C ILE A 25 2.06 -20.66 15.89
N ILE A 26 2.51 -19.41 15.72
CA ILE A 26 3.54 -18.82 16.55
C ILE A 26 2.90 -18.20 17.80
N PRO A 27 3.37 -18.52 19.02
CA PRO A 27 2.93 -17.84 20.23
C PRO A 27 3.46 -16.40 20.24
N THR A 28 2.69 -15.47 19.70
CA THR A 28 2.99 -14.02 19.68
C THR A 28 2.31 -13.31 20.85
N THR A 29 2.98 -12.32 21.43
CA THR A 29 2.43 -11.39 22.41
C THR A 29 1.36 -10.48 21.79
N SER A 30 0.55 -9.82 22.63
CA SER A 30 -0.45 -8.84 22.16
C SER A 30 0.18 -7.69 21.38
N GLY A 31 1.33 -7.18 21.84
CA GLY A 31 2.04 -6.08 21.18
C GLY A 31 2.57 -6.45 19.79
N GLU A 32 3.07 -7.68 19.62
CA GLU A 32 3.53 -8.17 18.31
C GLU A 32 2.37 -8.32 17.32
N LYS A 33 1.21 -8.80 17.77
CA LYS A 33 0.00 -8.88 16.94
C LYS A 33 -0.44 -7.49 16.49
N GLU A 34 -0.47 -6.53 17.41
CA GLU A 34 -0.80 -5.14 17.08
C GLU A 34 0.18 -4.56 16.06
N ALA A 35 1.49 -4.65 16.29
CA ALA A 35 2.51 -4.17 15.35
C ALA A 35 2.33 -4.79 13.95
N PHE A 36 2.06 -6.09 13.89
CA PHE A 36 1.76 -6.77 12.64
C PHE A 36 0.49 -6.24 11.96
N THR A 37 -0.58 -5.97 12.71
CA THR A 37 -1.80 -5.38 12.15
C THR A 37 -1.56 -3.98 11.59
N TYR A 38 -0.82 -3.12 12.30
CA TYR A 38 -0.45 -1.79 11.79
C TYR A 38 0.36 -1.88 10.49
N TYR A 39 1.33 -2.80 10.43
CA TYR A 39 2.11 -3.06 9.24
C TYR A 39 1.22 -3.50 8.07
N ARG A 40 0.37 -4.51 8.28
CA ARG A 40 -0.53 -5.05 7.26
C ARG A 40 -1.51 -4.00 6.75
N ASP A 41 -2.11 -3.21 7.63
CA ASP A 41 -3.10 -2.20 7.27
C ASP A 41 -2.47 -1.06 6.44
N GLY A 42 -1.21 -0.70 6.74
CA GLY A 42 -0.44 0.22 5.91
C GLY A 42 -0.26 -0.28 4.47
N TYR A 43 0.06 -1.56 4.28
CA TYR A 43 0.18 -2.16 2.94
C TYR A 43 -1.15 -2.22 2.18
N ILE A 44 -2.25 -2.50 2.87
CA ILE A 44 -3.59 -2.49 2.25
C ILE A 44 -3.91 -1.10 1.71
N LEU A 45 -3.70 -0.05 2.52
CA LEU A 45 -3.92 1.34 2.10
C LEU A 45 -3.01 1.73 0.94
N TYR A 46 -1.74 1.34 0.98
CA TYR A 46 -0.79 1.56 -0.11
C TYR A 46 -1.26 0.92 -1.42
N ASN A 47 -1.75 -0.32 -1.36
CA ASN A 47 -2.25 -1.03 -2.53
C ASN A 47 -3.52 -0.39 -3.11
N ILE A 48 -4.38 0.18 -2.27
CA ILE A 48 -5.52 0.99 -2.74
C ILE A 48 -5.02 2.24 -3.47
N GLY A 49 -3.99 2.92 -2.93
CA GLY A 49 -3.33 4.04 -3.60
C GLY A 49 -2.75 3.70 -4.97
N LEU A 50 -2.16 2.51 -5.12
CA LEU A 50 -1.67 1.98 -6.40
C LEU A 50 -2.80 1.82 -7.42
N ILE A 51 -3.96 1.31 -7.00
CA ILE A 51 -5.12 1.15 -7.88
C ILE A 51 -5.59 2.51 -8.39
N HIS A 52 -5.76 3.49 -7.50
CA HIS A 52 -6.13 4.86 -7.91
C HIS A 52 -5.07 5.50 -8.82
N THR A 53 -3.78 5.26 -8.56
CA THR A 53 -2.69 5.72 -9.44
C THR A 53 -2.86 5.15 -10.85
N SER A 54 -3.15 3.86 -10.96
CA SER A 54 -3.36 3.19 -12.26
C SER A 54 -4.60 3.67 -13.01
N ASN A 55 -5.61 4.16 -12.28
CA ASN A 55 -6.83 4.76 -12.83
C ASN A 55 -6.66 6.25 -13.22
N GLY A 56 -5.50 6.86 -12.96
CA GLY A 56 -5.29 8.29 -13.15
C GLY A 56 -5.93 9.17 -12.06
N GLU A 57 -6.48 8.57 -11.00
CA GLU A 57 -7.12 9.27 -9.88
C GLU A 57 -6.06 9.76 -8.87
N HIS A 58 -5.16 10.63 -9.32
CA HIS A 58 -3.95 11.03 -8.60
C HIS A 58 -4.21 11.64 -7.22
N THR A 59 -5.24 12.47 -7.05
CA THR A 59 -5.58 13.08 -5.75
C THR A 59 -5.96 12.02 -4.71
N LYS A 60 -6.80 11.04 -5.09
CA LYS A 60 -7.17 9.93 -4.19
C LYS A 60 -5.98 9.02 -3.91
N ALA A 61 -5.15 8.76 -4.91
CA ALA A 61 -3.94 7.97 -4.72
C ALA A 61 -3.03 8.58 -3.65
N LEU A 62 -2.79 9.91 -3.72
CA LEU A 62 -2.01 10.62 -2.71
C LEU A 62 -2.62 10.51 -1.31
N GLU A 63 -3.94 10.68 -1.17
CA GLU A 63 -4.63 10.53 0.11
C GLU A 63 -4.42 9.13 0.72
N TYR A 64 -4.57 8.08 -0.08
CA TYR A 64 -4.35 6.71 0.39
C TYR A 64 -2.88 6.43 0.73
N TYR A 65 -1.92 7.00 0.00
CA TYR A 65 -0.50 6.90 0.36
C TYR A 65 -0.18 7.62 1.67
N PHE A 66 -0.76 8.79 1.94
CA PHE A 66 -0.62 9.46 3.23
C PHE A 66 -1.17 8.59 4.37
N ARG A 67 -2.39 8.06 4.22
CA ARG A 67 -3.00 7.17 5.21
C ARG A 67 -2.18 5.89 5.43
N ALA A 68 -1.56 5.35 4.38
CA ALA A 68 -0.66 4.20 4.49
C ALA A 68 0.56 4.52 5.36
N LEU A 69 1.15 5.72 5.18
CA LEU A 69 2.30 6.19 5.95
C LEU A 69 1.95 6.51 7.42
N GLU A 70 0.73 6.96 7.71
CA GLU A 70 0.25 7.12 9.09
C GLU A 70 0.20 5.77 9.85
N ARG A 71 -0.09 4.68 9.14
CA ARG A 71 -0.13 3.32 9.72
C ARG A 71 1.23 2.66 9.75
N ASN A 72 2.02 2.84 8.70
CA ASN A 72 3.35 2.29 8.57
C ASN A 72 4.29 3.36 7.97
N PRO A 73 4.99 4.12 8.82
CA PRO A 73 5.92 5.15 8.37
C PRO A 73 7.10 4.62 7.55
N PHE A 74 7.38 3.31 7.63
CA PHE A 74 8.49 2.65 6.94
C PHE A 74 8.05 2.04 5.58
N LEU A 75 7.30 2.81 4.79
CA LEU A 75 6.87 2.45 3.42
C LEU A 75 7.54 3.35 2.37
N PRO A 76 8.83 3.14 2.03
CA PRO A 76 9.53 3.93 1.01
C PRO A 76 8.83 3.89 -0.37
N GLN A 77 8.13 2.80 -0.68
CA GLN A 77 7.38 2.66 -1.92
C GLN A 77 6.23 3.68 -2.03
N ALA A 78 5.59 4.03 -0.91
CA ALA A 78 4.54 5.05 -0.90
C ALA A 78 5.12 6.42 -1.27
N PHE A 79 6.24 6.82 -0.67
CA PHE A 79 6.95 8.06 -1.01
C PHE A 79 7.36 8.10 -2.49
N ASN A 80 7.91 7.00 -3.01
CA ASN A 80 8.32 6.92 -4.41
C ASN A 80 7.15 7.15 -5.37
N ASN A 81 6.00 6.50 -5.13
CA ASN A 81 4.82 6.68 -5.97
C ASN A 81 4.23 8.09 -5.85
N MET A 82 4.23 8.68 -4.65
CA MET A 82 3.83 10.07 -4.46
C MET A 82 4.72 11.03 -5.28
N ALA A 83 6.05 10.82 -5.25
CA ALA A 83 6.99 11.62 -6.02
C ALA A 83 6.75 11.52 -7.53
N VAL A 84 6.46 10.31 -8.04
CA VAL A 84 6.11 10.08 -9.45
C VAL A 84 4.83 10.85 -9.82
N ILE A 85 3.80 10.81 -8.98
CA ILE A 85 2.56 11.56 -9.19
C ILE A 85 2.83 13.07 -9.21
N CYS A 86 3.58 13.59 -8.23
CA CYS A 86 3.91 15.03 -8.17
C CYS A 86 4.69 15.49 -9.41
N HIS A 87 5.62 14.66 -9.91
CA HIS A 87 6.34 14.95 -11.13
C HIS A 87 5.43 14.99 -12.36
N TYR A 88 4.52 14.01 -12.48
CA TYR A 88 3.54 13.95 -13.56
C TYR A 88 2.61 15.17 -13.57
N VAL A 89 2.04 15.53 -12.41
CA VAL A 89 1.13 16.68 -12.28
C VAL A 89 1.83 17.97 -12.69
N ARG A 90 3.09 18.17 -12.27
CA ARG A 90 3.89 19.34 -12.66
C ARG A 90 4.11 19.42 -14.17
N LEU A 91 4.38 18.31 -14.84
CA LEU A 91 4.54 18.29 -16.29
C LEU A 91 3.23 18.55 -17.03
N SER A 92 2.10 18.06 -16.52
CA SER A 92 0.78 18.24 -17.13
C SER A 92 0.20 19.65 -17.01
N SER A 93 0.80 20.50 -16.16
CA SER A 93 0.38 21.89 -15.94
C SER A 93 1.20 22.90 -16.75
N LEU A 94 2.11 22.42 -17.60
CA LEU A 94 2.86 23.18 -18.61
C LEU A 94 2.28 22.92 -20.01
#